data_AF-A0A4Y7S8I8-F1
#
_entry.id   AF-A0A4Y7S8I8-F1
#
_cell.length_a   1.000
_cell.length_b   1.000
_cell.length_c   1.000
_cell.angle_alpha   90.00
_cell.angle_beta   90.00
_cell.angle_gamma   90.00
#
_symmetry.space_group_name_H-M   'P 1'
#
loop_
_entity.id
_entity.type
_entity.pdbx_description
1 polymer ?
#
loop_
_entity_poly.entity_id
_entity_poly.type
_entity_poly.pdbx_seq_one_letter_code
_entity_poly.pdbx_strand_id
1 'polypeptide(L)' 'MQVNALICNTNLGRRTDAKIILQGYKVIAGAAGQLGLPVAFIAARRELADQLGRLGAPVLPIDIFMKPPWEDFV' A
#
# COMPACT_ATOMS: atom_id res chain seq x y z
N MET A 1 -17.88 12.07 12.05
CA MET A 1 -16.77 11.74 11.12
C MET A 1 -17.31 10.90 9.99
N GLN A 2 -16.95 11.18 8.74
CA GLN A 2 -17.33 10.40 7.56
C GLN A 2 -16.06 9.82 6.92
N VAL A 3 -16.07 8.53 6.60
CA VAL A 3 -15.00 7.88 5.81
C VAL A 3 -15.33 8.03 4.33
N ASN A 4 -14.38 8.50 3.52
CA ASN A 4 -14.60 8.83 2.11
C ASN A 4 -13.72 8.02 1.13
N ALA A 5 -12.72 7.29 1.60
CA ALA A 5 -11.86 6.46 0.79
C ALA A 5 -11.11 5.43 1.65
N LEU A 6 -10.57 4.39 0.99
CA LEU A 6 -9.59 3.48 1.57
C LEU A 6 -8.18 3.79 1.04
N ILE A 7 -7.18 3.48 1.85
CA ILE A 7 -5.77 3.56 1.46
C ILE A 7 -5.20 2.14 1.49
N CYS A 8 -4.51 1.75 0.42
CA CYS A 8 -3.76 0.50 0.39
C CYS A 8 -2.33 0.75 0.91
N ASN A 9 -2.12 0.56 2.21
CA ASN A 9 -0.81 0.70 2.88
C ASN A 9 -0.23 -0.67 3.26
N THR A 10 -0.06 -1.56 2.29
CA THR A 10 0.49 -2.89 2.53
C THR A 10 1.95 -2.78 3.00
N ASN A 11 2.23 -3.24 4.21
CA ASN A 11 3.55 -3.09 4.81
C ASN A 11 3.91 -4.29 5.70
N LEU A 12 4.94 -5.03 5.29
CA LEU A 12 5.62 -6.08 6.05
C LEU A 12 7.08 -5.69 6.34
N GLY A 13 7.35 -4.40 6.50
CA GLY A 13 8.69 -3.83 6.64
C GLY A 13 9.56 -4.13 5.41
N ARG A 14 10.80 -4.56 5.64
CA ARG A 14 11.75 -4.96 4.60
C ARG A 14 11.25 -6.12 3.74
N ARG A 15 10.29 -6.92 4.22
CA ARG A 15 9.71 -8.03 3.45
C ARG A 15 8.64 -7.60 2.45
N THR A 16 8.24 -6.32 2.43
CA THR A 16 7.31 -5.82 1.42
C THR A 16 7.97 -5.85 0.04
N ASP A 17 7.33 -6.50 -0.92
CA ASP A 17 7.68 -6.49 -2.34
C ASP A 17 6.46 -6.13 -3.20
N ALA A 18 6.65 -5.95 -4.51
CA ALA A 18 5.58 -5.61 -5.43
C ALA A 18 4.44 -6.63 -5.45
N LYS A 19 4.75 -7.93 -5.31
CA LYS A 19 3.74 -9.01 -5.30
C LYS A 19 2.85 -8.91 -4.06
N ILE A 20 3.45 -8.65 -2.90
CA ILE A 20 2.75 -8.45 -1.63
C ILE A 20 1.84 -7.22 -1.73
N ILE A 21 2.33 -6.11 -2.31
CA ILE A 21 1.53 -4.90 -2.53
C ILE A 21 0.33 -5.20 -3.44
N LEU A 22 0.54 -5.89 -4.56
CA LEU A 22 -0.53 -6.25 -5.49
C LEU A 22 -1.57 -7.17 -4.84
N GLN A 23 -1.15 -8.11 -3.98
CA GLN A 23 -2.06 -8.96 -3.23
C GLN A 23 -2.88 -8.16 -2.21
N GLY A 24 -2.24 -7.25 -1.48
CA GLY A 24 -2.92 -6.33 -0.56
C GLY A 24 -3.92 -5.44 -1.29
N TYR A 25 -3.56 -4.91 -2.46
CA TYR A 25 -4.45 -4.10 -3.28
C TYR A 25 -5.71 -4.86 -3.71
N LYS A 26 -5.62 -6.15 -4.06
CA LYS A 26 -6.81 -6.97 -4.37
C LYS A 26 -7.80 -7.03 -3.21
N VAL A 27 -7.30 -7.17 -1.97
CA VAL A 27 -8.13 -7.19 -0.76
C VAL A 27 -8.79 -5.83 -0.54
N ILE A 28 -8.00 -4.74 -0.61
CA ILE A 28 -8.50 -3.39 -0.38
C ILE A 28 -9.48 -2.96 -1.48
N ALA A 29 -9.23 -3.27 -2.74
CA ALA A 29 -10.15 -2.99 -3.84
C ALA A 29 -11.47 -3.75 -3.71
N GLY A 30 -11.43 -5.01 -3.23
CA GLY A 30 -12.64 -5.77 -2.91
C GLY A 30 -13.47 -5.12 -1.80
N ALA A 31 -12.82 -4.70 -0.71
CA ALA A 31 -13.48 -3.99 0.39
C ALA A 31 -14.04 -2.63 -0.06
N ALA A 32 -13.27 -1.87 -0.85
CA ALA A 32 -13.67 -0.60 -1.44
C ALA A 32 -14.97 -0.75 -2.27
N GLY A 33 -15.03 -1.79 -3.11
CA GLY A 33 -16.22 -2.12 -3.89
C GLY A 33 -17.45 -2.44 -3.03
N GLN A 34 -17.29 -3.20 -1.95
CA GLN A 34 -18.40 -3.52 -1.02
C GLN A 34 -18.90 -2.29 -0.24
N LEU A 35 -18.00 -1.35 0.07
CA LEU A 35 -18.33 -0.14 0.82
C LEU A 35 -18.81 1.00 -0.08
N GLY A 36 -18.72 0.87 -1.40
CA GLY A 36 -19.01 1.95 -2.33
C GLY A 36 -18.03 3.13 -2.19
N LEU A 37 -16.80 2.86 -1.75
CA LEU A 37 -15.76 3.87 -1.54
C LEU A 37 -14.62 3.69 -2.56
N PRO A 38 -13.94 4.76 -2.98
CA PRO A 38 -12.75 4.64 -3.81
C PRO A 38 -11.53 4.17 -3.00
N VAL A 39 -10.54 3.62 -3.70
CA VAL A 39 -9.17 3.52 -3.18
C VAL A 39 -8.45 4.81 -3.56
N ALA A 40 -8.06 5.61 -2.57
CA ALA A 40 -7.43 6.91 -2.80
C ALA A 40 -6.03 6.76 -3.43
N PHE A 41 -5.23 5.83 -2.90
CA PHE A 41 -3.92 5.51 -3.42
C PHE A 41 -3.38 4.18 -2.85
N ILE A 42 -2.29 3.72 -3.45
CA ILE A 42 -1.49 2.58 -3.01
C ILE A 42 -0.12 3.13 -2.58
N ALA A 43 0.19 3.02 -1.29
CA ALA A 43 1.50 3.41 -0.78
C ALA A 43 2.51 2.31 -1.14
N ALA A 44 3.62 2.70 -1.75
CA ALA A 44 4.70 1.81 -2.09
C ALA A 44 6.04 2.51 -1.89
N ARG A 45 7.06 1.78 -1.42
CA ARG A 45 8.41 2.33 -1.40
C ARG A 45 8.81 2.74 -2.82
N ARG A 46 9.54 3.85 -2.94
CA ARG A 46 9.88 4.46 -4.23
C ARG A 46 10.47 3.46 -5.22
N GLU A 47 11.36 2.59 -4.77
CA GLU A 47 12.00 1.56 -5.59
C GLU A 47 11.06 0.44 -6.08
N LEU A 48 9.86 0.33 -5.52
CA LEU A 48 8.84 -0.64 -5.92
C LEU A 48 7.74 -0.03 -6.79
N ALA A 49 7.64 1.31 -6.88
CA ALA A 49 6.50 2.00 -7.49
C ALA A 49 6.29 1.60 -8.96
N ASP A 50 7.37 1.59 -9.76
CA ASP A 50 7.31 1.27 -11.18
C ASP A 50 6.93 -0.20 -11.45
N GLN A 51 7.20 -1.09 -10.48
CA GLN A 51 6.91 -2.53 -10.60
C GLN A 51 5.41 -2.84 -10.47
N LEU A 52 4.61 -1.90 -9.96
CA LEU A 52 3.17 -2.09 -9.76
C LEU A 52 2.36 -1.96 -11.05
N GLY A 53 2.95 -1.35 -12.09
CA GLY A 53 2.28 -1.11 -13.36
C GLY A 53 1.05 -0.21 -13.23
N ARG A 54 0.13 -0.32 -14.19
CA ARG A 54 -1.09 0.49 -14.21
C ARG A 54 -2.18 -0.17 -13.36
N LEU A 55 -2.62 0.53 -12.32
CA LEU A 55 -3.66 0.07 -11.39
C LEU A 55 -4.89 1.00 -11.43
N GLY A 56 -5.97 0.56 -10.80
CA GLY A 56 -7.22 1.34 -10.67
C GLY A 56 -7.15 2.49 -9.66
N ALA A 57 -6.01 2.65 -8.99
CA ALA A 57 -5.72 3.72 -8.05
C ALA A 57 -4.29 4.24 -8.27
N PRO A 58 -4.01 5.51 -7.99
CA PRO A 58 -2.67 6.06 -8.13
C PRO A 58 -1.71 5.39 -7.12
N VAL A 59 -0.47 5.21 -7.54
CA VAL A 59 0.62 4.81 -6.66
C VAL A 59 1.20 6.07 -6.02
N LEU A 60 1.35 6.07 -4.70
CA LEU A 60 2.06 7.09 -3.93
C LEU A 60 3.44 6.54 -3.56
N PRO A 61 4.52 6.95 -4.25
CA PRO A 61 5.88 6.56 -3.90
C PRO A 61 6.28 7.23 -2.58
N ILE A 62 6.76 6.46 -1.62
CA ILE A 62 7.23 6.94 -0.31
C ILE A 62 8.66 6.53 -0.03
N ASP A 63 9.36 7.34 0.76
CA ASP A 63 10.67 7.03 1.33
C ASP A 63 10.51 6.76 2.84
N ILE A 64 11.10 5.67 3.34
CA ILE A 64 11.02 5.30 4.76
C ILE A 64 12.36 5.61 5.42
N PHE A 65 12.41 6.69 6.21
CA PHE A 65 13.63 7.12 6.90
C PHE A 65 13.77 6.55 8.32
N MET A 66 12.64 6.24 8.96
CA MET A 66 12.67 5.71 10.32
C MET A 66 13.03 4.23 10.30
N LYS A 67 14.03 3.85 11.11
CA LYS A 67 14.27 2.46 11.44
C LYS A 67 13.06 1.94 12.22
N PRO A 68 12.41 0.86 11.78
CA PRO A 68 11.28 0.35 12.52
C PRO A 68 11.74 -0.27 13.86
N PRO A 69 10.95 -0.13 14.93
CA PRO A 69 11.36 -0.55 16.29
C PRO A 69 11.56 -2.06 16.42
N TRP A 70 11.05 -2.87 15.48
CA TRP A 70 11.26 -4.32 15.47
C TRP A 70 12.59 -4.77 14.84
N GLU A 71 13.43 -3.83 14.39
CA GLU A 71 14.78 -4.09 13.88
C GLU A 71 15.88 -3.82 14.94
N ASP A 72 15.51 -3.63 16.21
CA ASP A 72 16.45 -3.35 17.31
C ASP A 72 17.14 -4.59 17.92
N PHE A 73 16.96 -5.76 17.30
CA PHE A 73 17.63 -7.00 17.70
C PHE A 73 18.63 -7.47 16.63
N VAL A 74 19.73 -6.74 16.47
CA VAL A 74 20.96 -7.23 15.83
C VAL A 74 22.15 -6.80 16.68
#